data_AF-A0A7T1HS05-F1
#
_entry.id   AF-A0A7T1HS05-F1
#
_cell.length_a   1.000
_cell.length_b   1.000
_cell.length_c   1.000
_cell.angle_alpha   90.00
_cell.angle_beta   90.00
_cell.angle_gamma   90.00
#
_symmetry.space_group_name_H-M   'P 1'
#
loop_
_entity.id
_entity.type
_entity.pdbx_description
1 polymer ?
#
loop_
_entity_poly.entity_id
_entity_poly.type
_entity_poly.pdbx_seq_one_letter_code
_entity_poly.pdbx_strand_id
1 'polypeptide(L)'
;MQPRMEVLPFLHIRSAGLRMLPGEDQELVNEGTYGKACALYLQAQLTARGYAVPFFTCEDWGWWVEILGLGRVCGIGIYGRTIDDSDDLDLCVTVLTPLASRWPWFGARAQESSSEIARLQERLRMIFEEDPDISILGESSQFPLG
;
A
#
# COMPACT_ATOMS: atom_id res chain seq x y z
N MET A 1 6.34 -21.17 4.59
CA MET A 1 6.73 -20.90 3.19
C MET A 1 5.97 -19.66 2.77
N GLN A 2 6.59 -18.48 2.85
CA GLN A 2 5.91 -17.22 2.50
C GLN A 2 5.64 -17.20 0.98
N PRO A 3 4.44 -16.80 0.54
CA PRO A 3 4.14 -16.68 -0.88
C PRO A 3 5.09 -15.67 -1.54
N ARG A 4 5.64 -16.00 -2.72
CA ARG A 4 6.33 -15.02 -3.56
C ARG A 4 5.29 -14.06 -4.10
N MET A 5 5.34 -12.78 -3.74
CA MET A 5 4.50 -11.76 -4.35
C MET A 5 5.21 -11.20 -5.60
N GLU A 6 4.46 -10.89 -6.66
CA GLU A 6 4.97 -9.97 -7.69
C GLU A 6 4.88 -8.57 -7.08
N VAL A 7 6.03 -8.03 -6.69
CA VAL A 7 6.13 -6.75 -6.02
C VAL A 7 6.56 -5.71 -7.04
N LEU A 8 5.66 -4.79 -7.35
CA LEU A 8 5.99 -3.58 -8.08
C LEU A 8 6.90 -2.70 -7.22
N PRO A 9 7.65 -1.76 -7.81
CA PRO A 9 8.58 -0.95 -7.04
C PRO A 9 7.89 -0.23 -5.87
N PHE A 10 8.54 -0.23 -4.72
CA PHE A 10 8.12 0.55 -3.58
C PHE A 10 8.41 2.03 -3.82
N LEU A 11 7.41 2.87 -3.57
CA LEU A 11 7.58 4.29 -3.40
C LEU A 11 7.97 4.56 -1.95
N HIS A 12 9.14 5.15 -1.77
CA HIS A 12 9.60 5.65 -0.48
C HIS A 12 9.15 7.10 -0.33
N ILE A 13 8.28 7.38 0.65
CA ILE A 13 7.68 8.70 0.84
C ILE A 13 7.83 9.17 2.29
N ARG A 14 7.78 10.49 2.46
CA ARG A 14 7.61 11.17 3.75
C ARG A 14 6.56 12.27 3.66
N SER A 15 5.85 12.48 4.75
CA SER A 15 4.89 13.58 4.88
C SER A 15 4.60 13.88 6.34
N ALA A 16 4.52 15.16 6.69
CA ALA A 16 4.06 15.60 8.00
C ALA A 16 2.54 15.38 8.20
N GLY A 17 1.79 15.10 7.12
CA GLY A 17 0.36 14.76 7.17
C GLY A 17 0.08 13.26 7.30
N LEU A 18 1.07 12.41 7.02
CA LEU A 18 0.93 10.94 7.04
C LEU A 18 1.70 10.33 8.22
N ARG A 19 1.49 10.90 9.41
CA ARG A 19 2.13 10.52 10.67
C ARG A 19 1.44 9.33 11.34
N MET A 20 2.08 8.76 12.36
CA MET A 20 1.42 7.83 13.26
C MET A 20 0.19 8.50 13.88
N LEU A 21 -0.95 7.81 13.88
CA LEU A 21 -2.17 8.33 14.51
C LEU A 21 -2.19 8.01 16.01
N PRO A 22 -2.79 8.88 16.85
CA PRO A 22 -2.99 8.57 18.26
C PRO A 22 -3.77 7.26 18.45
N GLY A 23 -3.20 6.32 19.21
CA GLY A 23 -3.81 5.01 19.48
C GLY A 23 -3.58 3.96 18.38
N GLU A 24 -2.85 4.29 17.30
CA GLU A 24 -2.53 3.32 16.24
C GLU A 24 -1.71 2.13 16.76
N ASP A 25 -0.87 2.36 17.77
CA ASP A 25 -0.08 1.35 18.48
C ASP A 25 -0.93 0.20 19.05
N GLN A 26 -2.18 0.48 19.42
CA GLN A 26 -3.11 -0.51 19.98
C GLN A 26 -3.80 -1.38 18.92
N GLU A 27 -3.68 -1.01 17.64
CA GLU A 27 -4.27 -1.71 16.50
C GLU A 27 -3.25 -2.59 15.76
N LEU A 28 -1.97 -2.45 16.08
CA LEU A 28 -0.90 -3.15 15.40
C LEU A 28 -0.95 -4.66 15.67
N VAL A 29 -0.84 -5.45 14.61
CA VAL A 29 -0.62 -6.90 14.73
C VAL A 29 0.82 -7.18 15.19
N ASN A 30 1.79 -6.41 14.68
CA ASN A 30 3.19 -6.43 15.08
C ASN A 30 3.69 -5.02 15.37
N GLU A 31 4.47 -4.87 16.44
CA GLU A 31 5.04 -3.56 16.80
C GLU A 31 5.88 -2.99 15.65
N GLY A 32 5.74 -1.69 15.40
CA GLY A 32 6.50 -0.99 14.37
C GLY A 32 5.96 -1.13 12.94
N THR A 33 4.71 -1.59 12.75
CA THR A 33 4.05 -1.66 11.43
C THR A 33 3.02 -0.54 11.25
N TYR A 34 3.45 0.71 11.40
CA TYR A 34 2.59 1.89 11.27
C TYR A 34 2.22 2.18 9.82
N GLY A 35 1.24 3.06 9.59
CA GLY A 35 0.79 3.45 8.26
C GLY A 35 -0.70 3.76 8.14
N LYS A 36 -1.46 3.78 9.24
CA LYS A 36 -2.92 3.98 9.22
C LYS A 36 -3.33 5.29 8.56
N ALA A 37 -2.63 6.39 8.84
CA ALA A 37 -2.89 7.67 8.20
C ALA A 37 -2.75 7.59 6.67
N CYS A 38 -1.71 6.90 6.19
CA CYS A 38 -1.50 6.65 4.76
C CYS A 38 -2.61 5.76 4.17
N ALA A 39 -3.06 4.73 4.90
CA ALA A 39 -4.15 3.85 4.47
C ALA A 39 -5.47 4.62 4.29
N LEU A 40 -5.83 5.46 5.27
CA LEU A 40 -6.99 6.35 5.21
C LEU A 40 -6.88 7.34 4.05
N TYR A 41 -5.72 7.98 3.90
CA TYR A 41 -5.45 8.91 2.82
C TYR A 41 -5.63 8.25 1.44
N LEU A 42 -5.02 7.08 1.22
CA LEU A 42 -5.12 6.36 -0.04
C LEU A 42 -6.54 5.87 -0.31
N GLN A 43 -7.26 5.38 0.72
CA GLN A 43 -8.67 5.02 0.57
C GLN A 43 -9.50 6.19 0.04
N ALA A 44 -9.34 7.39 0.62
CA ALA A 44 -10.04 8.58 0.17
C ALA A 44 -9.65 8.98 -1.26
N GLN A 45 -8.34 9.08 -1.55
CA GLN A 45 -7.83 9.55 -2.84
C GLN A 45 -8.17 8.61 -4.00
N LEU A 46 -8.12 7.30 -3.79
CA LEU A 46 -8.45 6.31 -4.80
C LEU A 46 -9.96 6.22 -5.02
N THR A 47 -10.76 6.29 -3.95
CA THR A 47 -12.23 6.35 -4.07
C THR A 47 -12.67 7.57 -4.87
N ALA A 48 -12.08 8.75 -4.60
CA ALA A 48 -12.37 9.97 -5.35
C ALA A 48 -12.02 9.86 -6.84
N ARG A 49 -11.13 8.94 -7.22
CA ARG A 49 -10.72 8.66 -8.61
C ARG A 49 -11.44 7.45 -9.22
N GLY A 50 -12.48 6.94 -8.56
CA GLY A 50 -13.36 5.90 -9.09
C GLY A 50 -12.91 4.46 -8.84
N TYR A 51 -11.89 4.25 -8.00
CA TYR A 51 -11.54 2.89 -7.55
C TYR A 51 -12.49 2.42 -6.44
N ALA A 52 -12.80 1.13 -6.43
CA ALA A 52 -13.56 0.51 -5.36
C ALA A 52 -12.62 0.10 -4.21
N VAL A 53 -12.58 0.90 -3.15
CA VAL A 53 -11.68 0.73 -1.99
C VAL A 53 -12.47 0.48 -0.70
N PRO A 54 -13.05 -0.71 -0.53
CA PRO A 54 -14.08 -0.96 0.48
C PRO A 54 -13.57 -0.87 1.92
N PHE A 55 -12.32 -1.23 2.18
CA PHE A 55 -11.72 -1.19 3.51
C PHE A 55 -10.19 -1.22 3.44
N PHE A 56 -9.58 -1.03 4.61
CA PHE A 56 -8.18 -1.28 4.88
C PHE A 56 -8.05 -2.01 6.23
N THR A 57 -6.95 -2.72 6.46
CA THR A 57 -6.70 -3.45 7.70
C THR A 57 -5.22 -3.43 8.07
N CYS A 58 -4.92 -3.56 9.36
CA CYS A 58 -3.57 -3.82 9.84
C CYS A 58 -3.28 -5.32 9.70
N GLU A 59 -2.12 -5.63 9.15
CA GLU A 59 -1.57 -6.98 8.92
C GLU A 59 -0.28 -7.15 9.73
N ASP A 60 0.22 -8.38 9.84
CA ASP A 60 1.46 -8.71 10.55
C ASP A 60 2.73 -8.11 9.92
N TRP A 61 2.62 -7.44 8.78
CA TRP A 61 3.73 -6.80 8.08
C TRP A 61 3.53 -5.30 7.81
N GLY A 62 2.36 -4.73 8.07
CA GLY A 62 2.01 -3.37 7.61
C GLY A 62 0.51 -3.13 7.50
N TRP A 63 0.12 -2.17 6.68
CA TRP A 63 -1.28 -1.90 6.38
C TRP A 63 -1.62 -2.33 4.96
N TRP A 64 -2.78 -2.95 4.81
CA TRP A 64 -3.36 -3.35 3.53
C TRP A 64 -4.56 -2.46 3.19
N VAL A 65 -4.57 -1.88 1.99
CA VAL A 65 -5.73 -1.17 1.41
C VAL A 65 -6.28 -2.00 0.26
N GLU A 66 -7.52 -2.51 0.39
CA GLU A 66 -8.08 -3.43 -0.61
C GLU A 66 -8.61 -2.70 -1.85
N ILE A 67 -8.28 -3.21 -3.04
CA ILE A 67 -8.80 -2.70 -4.32
C ILE A 67 -9.61 -3.78 -5.02
N LEU A 68 -10.89 -3.49 -5.27
CA LEU A 68 -11.78 -4.37 -6.03
C LEU A 68 -11.86 -3.98 -7.51
N GLY A 69 -12.31 -4.92 -8.34
CA GLY A 69 -12.68 -4.66 -9.74
C GLY A 69 -11.55 -4.82 -10.76
N LEU A 70 -10.33 -5.18 -10.36
CA LEU A 70 -9.16 -5.30 -11.26
C LEU A 70 -8.92 -6.73 -11.80
N GLY A 71 -9.99 -7.53 -11.88
CA GLY A 71 -9.94 -8.91 -12.41
C GLY A 71 -9.16 -9.95 -11.57
N ARG A 72 -8.49 -9.53 -10.49
CA ARG A 72 -7.81 -10.37 -9.48
C ARG A 72 -7.78 -9.65 -8.13
N VAL A 73 -7.41 -10.38 -7.06
CA VAL A 73 -7.14 -9.77 -5.75
C VAL A 73 -5.93 -8.85 -5.86
N CYS A 74 -6.11 -7.61 -5.44
CA CYS A 74 -5.10 -6.55 -5.48
C CYS A 74 -5.32 -5.62 -4.30
N GLY A 75 -4.23 -5.05 -3.80
CA GLY A 75 -4.28 -4.01 -2.79
C GLY A 75 -3.03 -3.17 -2.81
N ILE A 76 -2.97 -2.22 -1.89
CA ILE A 76 -1.79 -1.41 -1.65
C ILE A 76 -1.23 -1.83 -0.28
N GLY A 77 0.03 -2.25 -0.28
CA GLY A 77 0.80 -2.50 0.93
C GLY A 77 1.49 -1.22 1.38
N ILE A 78 1.36 -0.91 2.66
CA ILE A 78 1.96 0.25 3.30
C ILE A 78 2.80 -0.24 4.48
N TYR A 79 4.03 0.25 4.55
CA TYR A 79 4.98 -0.11 5.58
C TYR A 79 5.54 1.18 6.16
N GLY A 80 5.30 1.41 7.44
CA GLY A 80 5.75 2.61 8.14
C GLY A 80 6.61 2.28 9.34
N ARG A 81 7.72 3.00 9.49
CA ARG A 81 8.54 3.01 10.70
C ARG A 81 8.69 4.44 11.21
N THR A 82 8.77 4.61 12.52
CA THR A 82 9.13 5.91 13.09
C THR A 82 10.58 6.23 12.76
N ILE A 83 10.85 7.51 12.48
CA ILE A 83 12.21 7.98 12.15
C ILE A 83 13.03 8.23 13.43
N ASP A 84 12.35 8.67 14.48
CA ASP A 84 12.89 8.99 15.80
C ASP A 84 11.76 8.84 16.85
N ASP A 85 11.89 9.51 18.01
CA ASP A 85 10.88 9.52 19.07
C ASP A 85 9.65 10.42 18.73
N SER A 86 9.54 10.91 17.50
CA SER A 86 8.36 11.62 17.00
C SER A 86 7.37 10.69 16.30
N ASP A 87 6.18 11.22 16.02
CA ASP A 87 5.16 10.51 15.24
C ASP A 87 5.43 10.55 13.73
N ASP A 88 6.56 11.13 13.28
CA ASP A 88 6.91 11.15 11.86
C ASP A 88 7.31 9.76 11.36
N LEU A 89 6.79 9.39 10.19
CA LEU A 89 6.98 8.07 9.59
C LEU A 89 7.84 8.14 8.34
N ASP A 90 8.71 7.14 8.22
CA ASP A 90 9.27 6.71 6.95
C ASP A 90 8.36 5.65 6.33
N LEU A 91 7.76 5.97 5.19
CA LEU A 91 6.73 5.15 4.56
C LEU A 91 7.21 4.52 3.27
N CYS A 92 6.93 3.24 3.09
CA CYS A 92 7.11 2.52 1.85
C CYS A 92 5.77 1.98 1.37
N VAL A 93 5.41 2.28 0.13
CA VAL A 93 4.09 1.98 -0.42
C VAL A 93 4.23 1.31 -1.78
N THR A 94 3.49 0.22 -2.01
CA THR A 94 3.46 -0.45 -3.32
C THR A 94 2.14 -1.15 -3.58
N VAL A 95 1.82 -1.39 -4.85
CA VAL A 95 0.74 -2.30 -5.23
C VAL A 95 1.18 -3.75 -5.01
N LEU A 96 0.36 -4.48 -4.27
CA LEU A 96 0.54 -5.89 -3.97
C LEU A 96 -0.53 -6.72 -4.69
N THR A 97 -0.07 -7.77 -5.37
CA THR A 97 -0.94 -8.82 -5.90
C THR A 97 -0.58 -10.13 -5.21
N PRO A 98 -1.35 -10.58 -4.19
CA PRO A 98 -1.15 -11.89 -3.61
C PRO A 98 -1.26 -12.90 -4.73
N LEU A 99 -0.23 -13.73 -4.93
CA LEU A 99 -0.36 -14.87 -5.84
C LEU A 99 -1.56 -15.67 -5.35
N ALA A 100 -2.55 -15.80 -6.23
CA ALA A 100 -3.80 -16.46 -5.93
C ALA A 100 -3.53 -17.74 -5.13
N SER A 101 -4.12 -17.83 -3.94
CA SER A 101 -4.14 -19.09 -3.20
C SER A 101 -4.71 -20.19 -4.12
N ARG A 102 -4.34 -21.45 -3.87
CA ARG A 102 -4.62 -22.65 -4.68
C ARG A 102 -6.12 -22.97 -4.85
N TRP A 103 -6.93 -22.05 -5.35
CA TRP A 103 -8.35 -22.24 -5.56
C TRP A 103 -8.63 -22.40 -7.07
N PRO A 104 -8.90 -23.62 -7.56
CA PRO A 104 -8.89 -23.94 -9.00
C PRO A 104 -10.09 -23.36 -9.81
N TRP A 105 -10.88 -22.46 -9.22
CA TRP A 105 -12.16 -21.99 -9.77
C TRP A 105 -12.04 -20.56 -10.28
N PHE A 106 -10.99 -19.82 -9.89
CA PHE A 106 -10.59 -18.53 -10.45
C PHE A 106 -9.81 -18.70 -11.77
N GLY A 107 -10.22 -19.68 -12.58
CA GLY A 107 -9.63 -19.96 -13.87
C GLY A 107 -9.90 -18.84 -14.88
N ALA A 108 -8.81 -18.38 -15.51
CA ALA A 108 -8.76 -17.64 -16.78
C ALA A 108 -9.21 -16.16 -16.80
N ARG A 109 -8.40 -15.26 -16.21
CA ARG A 109 -8.29 -13.83 -16.63
C ARG A 109 -6.87 -13.25 -16.48
N ALA A 110 -5.85 -14.03 -16.84
CA ALA A 110 -4.46 -13.66 -16.55
C ALA A 110 -3.86 -12.56 -17.46
N GLN A 111 -4.46 -12.22 -18.61
CA GLN A 111 -3.79 -11.38 -19.62
C GLN A 111 -4.10 -9.87 -19.54
N GLU A 112 -5.32 -9.44 -19.15
CA GLU A 112 -5.68 -8.01 -19.10
C GLU A 112 -5.19 -7.30 -17.83
N SER A 113 -5.10 -8.06 -16.73
CA SER A 113 -4.90 -7.48 -15.40
C SER A 113 -3.50 -6.91 -15.15
N SER A 114 -2.44 -7.36 -15.84
CA SER A 114 -1.11 -6.74 -15.69
C SER A 114 -1.09 -5.26 -16.09
N SER A 115 -1.90 -4.86 -17.08
CA SER A 115 -2.02 -3.46 -17.49
C SER A 115 -2.78 -2.60 -16.47
N GLU A 116 -3.78 -3.17 -15.79
CA GLU A 116 -4.56 -2.50 -14.75
C GLU A 116 -3.73 -2.32 -13.47
N ILE A 117 -2.93 -3.33 -13.12
CA ILE A 117 -2.00 -3.28 -11.99
C ILE A 117 -0.90 -2.23 -12.22
N ALA A 118 -0.33 -2.18 -13.43
CA ALA A 118 0.64 -1.13 -13.79
C ALA A 118 -0.01 0.28 -13.75
N ARG A 119 -1.26 0.41 -14.22
CA ARG A 119 -2.01 1.68 -14.12
C ARG A 119 -2.29 2.08 -12.68
N LEU A 120 -2.58 1.13 -11.80
CA LEU A 120 -2.78 1.40 -10.37
C LEU A 120 -1.47 1.88 -9.72
N GLN A 121 -0.33 1.26 -10.06
CA GLN A 121 0.98 1.70 -9.57
C GLN A 121 1.31 3.13 -10.02
N GLU A 122 1.10 3.41 -11.30
CA GLU A 122 1.30 4.75 -11.84
C GLU A 122 0.35 5.76 -11.17
N ARG A 123 -0.90 5.35 -10.95
CA ARG A 123 -1.88 6.19 -10.25
C ARG A 123 -1.47 6.48 -8.81
N LEU A 124 -0.94 5.48 -8.11
CA LEU A 124 -0.43 5.63 -6.75
C LEU A 124 0.69 6.68 -6.71
N ARG A 125 1.64 6.62 -7.64
CA ARG A 125 2.68 7.65 -7.81
C ARG A 125 2.06 9.04 -8.02
N MET A 126 1.14 9.18 -8.98
CA MET A 126 0.50 10.48 -9.26
C MET A 126 -0.21 11.06 -8.02
N ILE A 127 -0.90 10.22 -7.24
CA ILE A 127 -1.58 10.67 -6.00
C ILE A 127 -0.60 11.31 -5.01
N PHE A 128 0.62 10.79 -4.91
CA PHE A 128 1.65 11.36 -4.06
C PHE A 128 2.34 12.58 -4.68
N GLU A 129 2.54 12.60 -6.00
CA GLU A 129 3.14 13.74 -6.71
C GLU A 129 2.20 14.97 -6.74
N GLU A 130 0.88 14.76 -6.72
CA GLU A 130 -0.14 15.82 -6.72
C GLU A 130 -0.30 16.50 -5.34
N ASP A 131 0.15 15.87 -4.26
CA ASP A 131 0.04 16.40 -2.90
C ASP A 131 1.34 17.11 -2.48
N PRO A 132 1.34 18.45 -2.33
CA PRO A 132 2.55 19.21 -2.01
C PRO A 132 3.12 18.91 -0.62
N ASP A 133 2.35 18.29 0.27
CA ASP A 133 2.80 17.91 1.60
C ASP A 133 3.47 16.52 1.63
N ILE A 134 3.56 15.84 0.48
CA ILE A 134 4.17 14.52 0.32
C ILE A 134 5.44 14.64 -0.52
N SER A 135 6.55 14.13 0.04
CA SER A 135 7.83 14.03 -0.67
C SER A 135 8.11 12.57 -1.04
N ILE A 136 8.29 12.30 -2.34
CA ILE A 136 8.80 11.00 -2.81
C ILE A 136 10.33 11.05 -2.74
N LEU A 137 10.92 10.24 -1.87
CA LEU A 137 12.36 10.18 -1.63
C LEU A 137 13.09 9.23 -2.59
N GLY A 138 12.38 8.21 -3.09
CA GLY A 138 12.97 7.25 -4.00
C GLY A 138 12.00 6.14 -4.42
N GLU A 139 12.49 5.28 -5.30
CA GLU A 139 11.79 4.09 -5.77
C GLU A 139 12.75 2.89 -5.76
N SER A 140 12.28 1.74 -5.31
CA SER A 140 13.11 0.53 -5.21
C SER A 140 12.31 -0.74 -5.48
N SER A 141 12.90 -1.69 -6.21
CA SER A 141 12.34 -3.04 -6.36
C SER A 141 12.58 -3.93 -5.14
N GLN A 142 13.41 -3.48 -4.21
CA GLN A 142 13.64 -4.11 -2.91
C GLN A 142 12.91 -3.35 -1.82
N PHE A 143 12.51 -4.06 -0.78
CA PHE A 143 11.90 -3.44 0.39
C PHE A 143 12.83 -2.35 0.95
N PRO A 144 12.43 -1.06 1.00
CA PRO A 144 13.39 0.03 1.22
C PRO A 144 13.78 0.23 2.69
N LEU A 145 13.01 -0.31 3.63
CA LEU A 145 13.23 -0.15 5.06
C LEU A 145 14.08 -1.31 5.59
N GLY A 146 15.37 -1.27 5.22
CA GLY A 146 16.41 -2.18 5.71
C GLY A 146 16.48 -2.24 7.24
#